data_AF-A0A843DI09-F1
#
_entry.id   AF-A0A843DI09-F1
#
_cell.length_a   1.000
_cell.length_b   1.000
_cell.length_c   1.000
_cell.angle_alpha   90.00
_cell.angle_beta   90.00
_cell.angle_gamma   90.00
#
_symmetry.space_group_name_H-M   'P 1'
#
loop_
_entity.id
_entity.type
_entity.pdbx_description
1 polymer ?
#
loop_
_entity_poly.entity_id
_entity_poly.type
_entity_poly.pdbx_seq_one_letter_code
_entity_poly.pdbx_strand_id
1 'polypeptide(L)' 'VLKQIDPEIIGVRGMVCGGDRTTMVKEELVRKAIEMVH' A
#
# COMPACT_ATOMS: atom_id res chain seq x y z
N VAL A 1 13.75 5.40 -2.88
CA VAL A 1 14.12 4.72 -1.62
C VAL A 1 13.48 3.34 -1.49
N LEU A 2 12.15 3.18 -1.33
CA LEU A 2 11.52 1.84 -1.18
C LEU A 2 11.89 0.85 -2.30
N LYS A 3 11.84 1.27 -3.58
CA LYS A 3 12.27 0.42 -4.71
C LYS A 3 13.79 0.11 -4.73
N GLN A 4 14.61 0.90 -4.03
CA GLN A 4 16.07 0.73 -4.01
C GLN A 4 16.53 -0.21 -2.90
N ILE A 5 15.82 -0.21 -1.77
CA ILE A 5 16.12 -1.10 -0.63
C ILE A 5 15.54 -2.50 -0.82
N ASP A 6 14.68 -2.67 -1.83
CA ASP A 6 14.05 -3.93 -2.24
C ASP A 6 13.55 -4.80 -1.06
N PRO A 7 12.59 -4.28 -0.29
CA PRO A 7 12.12 -4.99 0.89
C PRO A 7 11.20 -6.14 0.47
N GLU A 8 11.37 -7.30 1.10
CA GLU A 8 10.49 -8.46 0.88
C GLU A 8 9.03 -8.19 1.30
N ILE A 9 8.81 -7.29 2.27
CA ILE A 9 7.48 -6.98 2.81
C ILE A 9 7.31 -5.47 3.02
N ILE A 10 6.17 -4.94 2.59
CA ILE A 10 5.79 -3.53 2.75
C ILE A 10 4.46 -3.43 3.51
N GLY A 11 4.44 -2.64 4.59
CA GLY A 11 3.21 -2.32 5.33
C GLY A 11 2.43 -1.18 4.68
N VAL A 12 1.17 -1.43 4.28
CA VAL A 12 0.38 -0.48 3.43
C VAL A 12 -0.90 0.06 4.06
N ARG A 13 -1.21 -0.20 5.34
CA ARG A 13 -2.55 0.11 5.91
C ARG A 13 -3.02 1.56 5.68
N GLY A 14 -2.18 2.56 5.95
CA GLY A 14 -2.57 3.95 5.69
C GLY A 14 -2.83 4.23 4.21
N MET A 15 -2.05 3.60 3.32
CA MET A 15 -2.19 3.73 1.87
C MET A 15 -3.50 3.13 1.36
N VAL A 16 -3.88 1.94 1.83
CA VAL A 16 -5.08 1.24 1.36
C VAL A 16 -6.38 1.64 2.06
N CYS A 17 -6.29 2.41 3.15
CA CYS A 17 -7.44 3.05 3.80
C CYS A 17 -7.65 4.51 3.31
N GLY A 18 -6.85 5.00 2.36
CA GLY A 18 -7.00 6.36 1.82
C GLY A 18 -6.49 7.46 2.76
N GLY A 19 -5.50 7.15 3.61
CA GLY A 19 -4.86 8.10 4.53
C GLY A 19 -5.37 8.01 5.97
N ASP A 20 -6.56 7.47 6.20
CA ASP A 20 -7.15 7.31 7.54
C ASP A 20 -7.20 5.83 7.95
N ARG A 21 -6.36 5.44 8.92
CA ARG A 21 -6.21 4.06 9.40
C ARG A 21 -7.42 3.53 10.18
N THR A 22 -8.35 4.40 10.56
CA THR A 22 -9.59 4.03 11.25
C THR A 22 -10.68 3.57 10.28
N THR A 23 -10.54 3.89 8.99
CA THR A 23 -11.48 3.50 7.96
C THR A 23 -11.20 2.09 7.41
N MET A 24 -12.17 1.57 6.66
CA MET A 24 -12.07 0.27 6.01
C MET A 24 -11.07 0.29 4.86
N VAL A 25 -10.47 -0.88 4.61
CA VAL A 25 -9.64 -1.12 3.42
C VAL A 25 -10.49 -0.93 2.18
N LYS A 26 -9.94 -0.25 1.17
CA LYS A 26 -10.60 0.00 -0.11
C LYS A 26 -9.94 -0.81 -1.22
N GLU A 27 -10.72 -1.62 -1.93
CA GLU A 27 -10.22 -2.58 -2.92
C GLU A 27 -9.41 -1.88 -4.02
N GLU A 28 -9.89 -0.74 -4.51
CA GLU A 28 -9.25 0.03 -5.56
C GLU A 28 -7.87 0.56 -5.16
N LEU A 29 -7.66 0.84 -3.86
CA LEU A 29 -6.37 1.28 -3.34
C LEU A 29 -5.41 0.10 -3.14
N VAL A 30 -5.93 -1.09 -2.81
CA VAL A 30 -5.12 -2.32 -2.78
C VAL A 30 -4.61 -2.65 -4.18
N ARG A 31 -5.47 -2.58 -5.21
CA ARG A 31 -5.07 -2.82 -6.62
C ARG A 31 -3.95 -1.88 -7.05
N LYS A 32 -4.10 -0.58 -6.79
CA LYS A 32 -3.05 0.42 -7.06
C LYS A 32 -1.76 0.13 -6.31
N ALA A 33 -1.84 -0.27 -5.04
CA ALA A 33 -0.65 -0.60 -4.25
C ALA A 33 0.13 -1.78 -4.84
N ILE A 34 -0.56 -2.81 -5.35
CA ILE A 34 0.07 -3.96 -6.02
C ILE A 34 0.74 -3.54 -7.33
N GLU A 35 0.08 -2.71 -8.15
CA GLU A 35 0.64 -2.19 -9.41
C GLU A 35 1.92 -1.36 -9.22
N MET A 36 2.09 -0.73 -8.06
CA MET A 36 3.30 0.07 -7.78
C MET A 36 4.52 -0.79 -7.42
N VAL A 37 4.29 -2.04 -6.99
CA VAL A 37 5.31 -2.99 -6.53
C VAL A 37 5.71 -3.98 -7.63
N HIS A 38 4.83 -4.25 -8.61
CA HIS A 38 5.23 -4.86 -9.89
C HIS A 38 6.16 -3.93 -10.68
#